data_AF-A0A7M4DM59-F1
#
_entry.id   AF-A0A7M4DM59-F1
#
_cell.length_a   1.000
_cell.length_b   1.000
_cell.length_c   1.000
_cell.angle_alpha   90.00
_cell.angle_beta   90.00
_cell.angle_gamma   90.00
#
_symmetry.space_group_name_H-M   'P 1'
#
loop_
_entity.id
_entity.type
_entity.pdbx_description
1 polymer ?
#
loop_
_entity_poly.entity_id
_entity_poly.type
_entity_poly.pdbx_seq_one_letter_code
_entity_poly.pdbx_strand_id
1 'polypeptide(L)' 'MDASLPGGDRLHAVIPDVTRRPWAINVRKYVVRAKLVADLVSLGSLTAAAATFLEAAWCPA' A
#
# COMPACT_ATOMS: atom_id res chain seq x y z
N MET A 1 2.26 -15.25 -9.45
CA MET A 1 2.12 -15.66 -8.04
C MET A 1 2.28 -14.42 -7.20
N ASP A 2 1.36 -14.17 -6.26
CA ASP A 2 1.39 -13.00 -5.38
C ASP A 2 1.48 -13.44 -3.92
N ALA A 3 2.33 -12.79 -3.13
CA ALA A 3 2.55 -13.11 -1.72
C ALA A 3 2.84 -11.86 -0.88
N SER A 4 2.49 -11.93 0.41
CA SER A 4 2.89 -10.94 1.42
C SER A 4 4.11 -11.46 2.17
N LEU A 5 5.14 -10.63 2.31
CA LEU A 5 6.34 -10.93 3.08
C LEU A 5 6.15 -10.57 4.56
N PRO A 6 6.95 -11.13 5.49
CA PRO A 6 6.84 -10.83 6.93
C PRO A 6 6.94 -9.35 7.30
N GLY A 7 7.63 -8.55 6.48
CA GLY A 7 7.73 -7.09 6.65
C GLY A 7 6.54 -6.27 6.12
N GLY A 8 5.49 -6.93 5.60
CA GLY A 8 4.34 -6.28 4.95
C GLY A 8 4.55 -5.93 3.48
N ASP A 9 5.77 -6.09 2.96
CA ASP A 9 6.10 -5.95 1.55
C ASP A 9 5.28 -6.94 0.71
N ARG A 10 4.96 -6.57 -0.54
CA ARG A 10 4.27 -7.45 -1.48
C ARG A 10 5.23 -7.97 -2.54
N LEU A 11 5.17 -9.26 -2.83
CA LEU A 11 5.98 -9.97 -3.80
C LEU A 11 5.09 -10.48 -4.94
N HIS A 12 5.42 -10.12 -6.19
CA HIS A 12 4.85 -10.74 -7.38
C HIS A 12 5.94 -11.51 -8.13
N ALA A 13 5.79 -12.83 -8.24
CA ALA A 13 6.73 -13.71 -8.92
C ALA A 13 6.08 -14.39 -10.12
N VAL A 14 6.83 -14.47 -11.22
CA VAL A 14 6.46 -15.21 -12.44
C VAL A 14 7.53 -16.27 -12.69
N ILE A 15 7.10 -17.54 -12.67
CA ILE A 15 7.96 -18.71 -12.76
C ILE A 15 8.02 -19.19 -14.22
N PRO A 16 9.18 -19.69 -14.72
CA PRO A 16 9.31 -20.21 -16.07
C PRO A 16 8.47 -21.48 -16.27
N ASP A 17 7.34 -21.26 -16.94
CA ASP A 17 6.48 -22.20 -17.69
C ASP A 17 5.35 -21.38 -18.36
N VAL A 18 5.05 -20.19 -17.81
CA VAL A 18 4.16 -19.17 -18.38
C VAL A 18 4.92 -18.06 -19.15
N THR A 19 6.25 -17.97 -19.04
CA THR A 19 7.09 -16.94 -19.68
C THR A 19 8.26 -17.51 -20.47
N ARG A 20 8.54 -16.97 -21.68
CA ARG A 20 9.72 -17.31 -22.52
C ARG A 20 11.07 -16.74 -21.99
N ARG A 21 11.13 -16.19 -20.77
CA ARG A 21 12.25 -15.43 -20.19
C ARG A 21 12.63 -16.00 -18.80
N PRO A 22 13.86 -15.71 -18.29
CA PRO A 22 14.24 -16.09 -16.93
C PRO A 22 13.29 -15.50 -15.88
N TRP A 23 13.28 -16.11 -14.68
CA TRP A 23 12.43 -15.75 -13.53
C TRP A 23 12.27 -14.24 -13.37
N ALA A 24 11.03 -13.76 -13.26
CA ALA A 24 10.73 -12.36 -13.00
C ALA A 24 10.12 -12.20 -11.62
N ILE A 25 10.75 -11.37 -10.79
CA ILE A 25 10.32 -11.12 -9.42
C ILE A 25 10.23 -9.61 -9.20
N ASN A 26 9.08 -9.14 -8.71
CA ASN A 26 8.84 -7.75 -8.34
C ASN A 26 8.51 -7.67 -6.85
N VAL A 27 9.31 -6.91 -6.09
CA VAL A 27 9.05 -6.64 -4.68
C VAL A 27 8.63 -5.18 -4.54
N ARG A 28 7.42 -4.97 -3.99
CA ARG A 28 6.91 -3.64 -3.60
C ARG A 28 7.09 -3.48 -2.10
N LYS A 29 8.09 -2.66 -1.74
CA LYS A 29 8.41 -2.38 -0.34
C LYS A 29 7.27 -1.61 0.34
N TYR A 30 6.90 -2.05 1.53
CA TYR A 30 5.98 -1.39 2.42
C TYR A 30 6.71 -0.29 3.17
N VAL A 31 6.55 0.95 2.69
CA VAL A 31 7.09 2.14 3.33
C VAL A 31 5.92 2.92 3.91
N VAL A 32 5.71 2.78 5.22
CA VAL A 32 4.67 3.54 5.94
C VAL A 32 5.12 4.99 6.04
N ARG A 33 4.44 5.88 5.32
CA ARG A 33 4.65 7.34 5.39
C ARG A 33 3.57 8.08 6.16
N ALA A 34 2.38 7.50 6.28
CA ALA A 34 1.24 8.07 6.99
C ALA A 34 0.70 7.05 7.99
N LYS A 35 0.49 7.49 9.23
CA LYS A 35 -0.11 6.71 10.33
C LYS A 35 -1.47 7.28 10.75
N LEU A 36 -1.68 8.58 10.53
CA LEU A 36 -2.90 9.31 10.85
C LEU A 36 -3.51 9.94 9.59
N VAL A 37 -4.80 10.28 9.63
CA VAL A 37 -5.50 10.96 8.52
C VAL A 37 -4.84 12.32 8.22
N ALA A 38 -4.36 13.04 9.24
CA ALA A 38 -3.62 14.29 9.09
C ALA A 38 -2.31 14.15 8.28
N ASP A 39 -1.66 12.98 8.33
CA ASP A 39 -0.45 12.74 7.54
C ASP A 39 -0.77 12.68 6.04
N LEU A 40 -1.96 12.20 5.68
CA LEU A 40 -2.41 12.16 4.28
C LEU A 40 -2.65 13.56 3.72
N VAL A 41 -3.07 14.51 4.56
CA VAL A 41 -3.18 15.92 4.18
C VAL A 41 -1.79 16.54 3.99
N SER A 42 -0.87 16.28 4.93
CA SER A 42 0.52 16.76 4.84
C SER A 42 1.25 16.23 3.60
N LEU A 43 0.95 14.99 3.18
CA LEU A 43 1.49 14.38 1.97
C LEU A 43 0.78 14.84 0.67
N GLY A 44 -0.29 15.64 0.76
CA GLY A 44 -1.06 16.12 -0.38
C GLY A 44 -1.99 15.07 -1.01
N SER A 45 -2.15 13.91 -0.38
CA SER A 45 -3.02 12.83 -0.84
C SER A 45 -4.51 13.09 -0.52
N LEU A 46 -4.79 14.00 0.41
CA LEU A 46 -6.14 14.34 0.87
C LEU A 46 -6.26 15.84 1.11
N THR A 47 -7.45 16.42 0.92
CA THR A 47 -7.73 17.80 1.35
C THR A 47 -8.10 17.83 2.83
N ALA A 48 -7.89 18.96 3.49
CA ALA A 48 -8.28 19.13 4.90
C ALA A 48 -9.79 18.90 5.12
N ALA A 49 -10.64 19.35 4.20
CA ALA A 49 -12.09 19.14 4.29
C ALA A 49 -12.47 17.66 4.21
N ALA A 50 -11.83 16.88 3.34
CA ALA A 50 -12.07 15.45 3.25
C ALA A 50 -11.56 14.70 4.50
N ALA A 51 -10.47 15.15 5.11
CA ALA A 51 -9.98 14.60 6.39
C ALA A 51 -11.02 14.78 7.50
N THR A 52 -11.53 16.01 7.69
CA THR A 52 -12.55 16.30 8.70
C THR A 52 -13.82 15.49 8.48
N PHE A 53 -14.25 15.33 7.23
CA PHE A 53 -15.40 14.49 6.92
C PHE A 53 -15.16 13.02 7.31
N LEU A 54 -14.00 12.44 6.97
CA LEU A 54 -13.66 11.06 7.30
C LEU A 54 -13.57 10.84 8.82
N GLU A 55 -12.99 11.80 9.56
CA GLU A 55 -12.92 11.74 11.03
C GLU A 55 -14.31 11.78 11.67
N ALA A 56 -15.23 12.61 11.16
CA ALA A 56 -16.61 12.67 11.66
C ALA A 56 -17.46 11.46 11.25
N ALA A 57 -17.19 10.86 10.09
CA ALA A 57 -17.89 9.68 9.59
C ALA A 57 -17.39 8.37 10.24
N TRP A 58 -16.17 8.37 10.76
CA TRP A 58 -15.60 7.23 11.48
C TRP A 58 -16.13 7.19 12.91
N CYS A 59 -17.02 6.23 13.20
CA CYS A 59 -17.41 5.91 14.57
C CYS A 59 -16.44 4.85 15.13
N PRO A 60 -15.62 5.14 16.16
CA PRO A 60 -14.84 4.10 16.83
C PRO A 60 -15.80 3.30 17.72
N ALA A 61 -16.04 2.04 17.34
CA ALA A 61 -16.72 1.05 18.18
C ALA A 61 -15.77 0.49 19.25
#